data_AF-A0A1B1MNE1-F1
#
_entry.id   AF-A0A1B1MNE1-F1
#
_cell.length_a   1.000
_cell.length_b   1.000
_cell.length_c   1.000
_cell.angle_alpha   90.00
_cell.angle_beta   90.00
_cell.angle_gamma   90.00
#
_symmetry.space_group_name_H-M   'P 1'
#
loop_
_entity.id
_entity.type
_entity.pdbx_description
1 polymer ?
#
loop_
_entity_poly.entity_id
_entity_poly.type
_entity_poly.pdbx_seq_one_letter_code
_entity_poly.pdbx_strand_id
1 'polypeptide(L)'
;MRNAPLDAATLEACISAAVAAPSFFNTQPWLYRLDPEAVAFEVRAVPERSLRQADPVARALHLSVGASVFNLRVAVAHFGWSPVVRLLPRPEDAGLLATVRLTGVRTGPTGGHRADLYPAIWHRHSSRFPFSENPLPSHVLVELAEAAHAEGASLVLPESAETTFICCD
;
A
#
# COMPACT_ATOMS: atom_id res chain seq x y z
N MET A 1 0.50 19.30 -25.84
CA MET A 1 0.29 18.33 -24.73
C MET A 1 -0.91 18.77 -23.94
N ARG A 2 -2.05 18.06 -24.02
CA ARG A 2 -3.19 18.34 -23.15
C ARG A 2 -2.95 17.58 -21.85
N ASN A 3 -2.71 18.29 -20.75
CA ASN A 3 -2.98 17.75 -19.42
C ASN A 3 -4.47 17.45 -19.42
N ALA A 4 -4.88 16.18 -19.43
CA ALA A 4 -6.21 15.88 -18.94
C ALA A 4 -6.22 16.35 -17.47
N PRO A 5 -7.12 17.27 -17.07
CA PRO A 5 -7.22 17.62 -15.66
C PRO A 5 -7.53 16.35 -14.88
N LEU A 6 -6.82 16.13 -13.76
CA LEU A 6 -7.22 15.12 -12.79
C LEU A 6 -8.62 15.49 -12.31
N ASP A 7 -9.61 14.71 -12.75
CA ASP A 7 -10.98 14.93 -12.34
C ASP A 7 -11.23 14.39 -10.92
N ALA A 8 -12.30 14.89 -10.31
CA ALA A 8 -12.67 14.50 -8.96
C ALA A 8 -12.90 12.98 -8.83
N ALA A 9 -13.49 12.35 -9.85
CA ALA A 9 -13.75 10.92 -9.87
C ALA A 9 -12.47 10.08 -9.80
N THR A 10 -11.43 10.47 -10.53
CA THR A 10 -10.12 9.80 -10.50
C THR A 10 -9.47 9.97 -9.13
N LEU A 11 -9.55 11.17 -8.54
CA LEU A 11 -9.01 11.44 -7.21
C LEU A 11 -9.74 10.62 -6.13
N GLU A 12 -11.06 10.57 -6.17
CA GLU A 12 -11.89 9.76 -5.29
C GLU A 12 -11.54 8.28 -5.40
N ALA A 13 -11.46 7.74 -6.62
CA ALA A 13 -11.12 6.34 -6.84
C ALA A 13 -9.71 5.98 -6.34
N CYS A 14 -8.75 6.91 -6.44
CA CYS A 14 -7.41 6.74 -5.86
C CYS A 14 -7.47 6.67 -4.33
N ILE A 15 -8.22 7.56 -3.69
CA ILE A 15 -8.39 7.57 -2.23
C ILE A 15 -9.15 6.33 -1.75
N SER A 16 -10.22 5.92 -2.44
CA SER A 16 -10.97 4.71 -2.10
C SER A 16 -10.08 3.47 -2.12
N ALA A 17 -9.20 3.35 -3.12
CA ALA A 17 -8.23 2.25 -3.20
C ALA A 17 -7.20 2.31 -2.06
N ALA A 18 -6.70 3.51 -1.73
CA ALA A 18 -5.78 3.71 -0.61
C ALA A 18 -6.41 3.29 0.73
N VAL A 19 -7.67 3.67 0.96
CA VAL A 19 -8.45 3.32 2.16
C VAL A 19 -8.76 1.83 2.24
N ALA A 20 -8.87 1.12 1.11
CA ALA A 20 -9.08 -0.33 1.08
C ALA A 20 -7.84 -1.15 1.53
N ALA A 21 -6.71 -0.50 1.82
CA ALA A 21 -5.53 -1.15 2.35
C ALA A 21 -5.80 -1.83 3.71
N PRO A 22 -5.13 -2.95 4.00
CA PRO A 22 -5.18 -3.52 5.34
C PRO A 22 -4.48 -2.60 6.34
N SER A 23 -4.99 -2.55 7.57
CA SER A 23 -4.33 -1.89 8.69
C SER A 23 -4.43 -2.73 9.96
N PHE A 24 -3.48 -2.55 10.87
CA PHE A 24 -3.50 -3.18 12.18
C PHE A 24 -4.83 -2.91 12.89
N PHE A 25 -5.52 -3.96 13.36
CA PHE A 25 -6.88 -3.89 13.94
C PHE A 25 -7.90 -3.07 13.13
N ASN A 26 -7.71 -2.93 11.82
CA ASN A 26 -8.54 -2.09 10.95
C ASN A 26 -8.67 -0.63 11.41
N THR A 27 -7.68 -0.09 12.13
CA THR A 27 -7.73 1.27 12.68
C THR A 27 -7.63 2.39 11.64
N GLN A 28 -7.16 2.08 10.42
CA GLN A 28 -7.04 3.02 9.30
C GLN A 28 -6.38 4.34 9.73
N PRO A 29 -5.12 4.31 10.20
CA PRO A 29 -4.47 5.43 10.89
C PRO A 29 -3.88 6.47 9.92
N TRP A 30 -4.61 6.77 8.85
CA TRP A 30 -4.19 7.68 7.78
C TRP A 30 -5.16 8.84 7.59
N LEU A 31 -4.61 9.98 7.19
CA LEU A 31 -5.32 11.14 6.69
C LEU A 31 -4.69 11.53 5.35
N TYR A 32 -5.54 11.74 4.34
CA TYR A 32 -5.09 12.20 3.03
C TYR A 32 -5.37 13.69 2.87
N ARG A 33 -4.43 14.42 2.27
CA ARG A 33 -4.64 15.78 1.76
C ARG A 33 -4.20 15.85 0.31
N LEU A 34 -4.88 16.65 -0.49
CA LEU A 34 -4.46 16.95 -1.85
C LEU A 34 -3.77 18.31 -1.86
N ASP A 35 -2.56 18.35 -2.40
CA ASP A 35 -1.88 19.57 -2.80
C ASP A 35 -2.15 19.79 -4.30
N PRO A 36 -3.04 20.74 -4.67
CA PRO A 36 -3.40 20.97 -6.06
C PRO A 36 -2.27 21.63 -6.86
N GLU A 37 -1.39 22.39 -6.21
CA GLU A 37 -0.25 23.06 -6.86
C GLU A 37 0.84 22.05 -7.22
N ALA A 38 1.16 21.15 -6.28
CA ALA A 38 2.13 20.09 -6.51
C ALA A 38 1.55 18.88 -7.26
N VAL A 39 0.22 18.83 -7.46
CA VAL A 39 -0.53 17.68 -7.98
C VAL A 39 -0.12 16.40 -7.23
N ALA A 40 -0.25 16.44 -5.90
CA ALA A 40 0.25 15.40 -5.02
C ALA A 40 -0.70 15.09 -3.88
N PHE A 41 -0.77 13.82 -3.50
CA PHE A 41 -1.36 13.40 -2.24
C PHE A 41 -0.33 13.49 -1.12
N GLU A 42 -0.65 14.15 -0.02
CA GLU A 42 0.02 13.97 1.26
C GLU A 42 -0.67 12.84 2.02
N VAL A 43 0.11 11.87 2.51
CA VAL A 43 -0.36 10.77 3.36
C VAL A 43 0.20 10.98 4.76
N ARG A 44 -0.69 11.26 5.70
CA ARG A 44 -0.34 11.67 7.06
C ARG A 44 -0.76 10.62 8.06
N ALA A 45 0.04 10.44 9.10
CA ALA A 45 -0.32 9.60 10.24
C ALA A 45 -1.43 10.25 11.06
N VAL A 46 -2.31 9.42 11.62
CA VAL A 46 -3.27 9.81 12.66
C VAL A 46 -2.98 8.96 13.91
N PRO A 47 -2.01 9.37 14.77
CA PRO A 47 -1.57 8.58 15.91
C PRO A 47 -2.69 8.27 16.91
N GLU A 48 -3.73 9.11 16.97
CA GLU A 48 -4.90 8.94 17.82
C GLU A 48 -5.71 7.68 17.47
N ARG A 49 -5.57 7.17 16.24
CA ARG A 49 -6.16 5.90 15.80
C ARG A 49 -5.29 4.69 16.15
N SER A 50 -4.11 4.87 16.73
CA SER A 50 -3.24 3.77 17.14
C SER A 50 -3.60 3.23 18.51
N LEU A 51 -3.50 1.92 18.67
CA LEU A 51 -3.67 1.24 19.95
C LEU A 51 -2.33 1.26 20.70
N ARG A 52 -2.09 2.31 21.50
CA ARG A 52 -0.80 2.54 22.18
C ARG A 52 -0.27 1.35 22.99
N GLN A 53 -1.14 0.53 23.59
CA GLN A 53 -0.69 -0.67 24.29
C GLN A 53 -0.19 -1.78 23.35
N ALA A 54 -0.83 -1.92 22.18
CA ALA A 54 -0.52 -2.97 21.20
C ALA A 54 0.57 -2.56 20.19
N ASP A 55 0.80 -1.26 20.01
CA ASP A 55 1.81 -0.71 19.11
C ASP A 55 2.59 0.45 19.76
N PRO A 56 3.39 0.17 20.81
CA PRO A 56 4.03 1.20 21.63
C PRO A 56 5.09 2.04 20.89
N VAL A 57 5.65 1.49 19.80
CA VAL A 57 6.66 2.15 18.97
C VAL A 57 6.10 2.60 17.60
N ALA A 58 4.77 2.58 17.43
CA ALA A 58 4.06 2.97 16.20
C ALA A 58 4.48 2.19 14.93
N ARG A 59 5.08 1.00 15.06
CA ARG A 59 5.52 0.20 13.92
C ARG A 59 4.33 -0.26 13.08
N ALA A 60 3.26 -0.71 13.73
CA ALA A 60 2.07 -1.20 13.05
C ALA A 60 1.32 -0.05 12.35
N LEU A 61 1.32 1.16 12.93
CA LEU A 61 0.87 2.37 12.25
C LEU A 61 1.64 2.61 10.96
N HIS A 62 2.97 2.61 11.00
CA HIS A 62 3.79 2.88 9.81
C HIS A 62 3.60 1.82 8.73
N LEU A 63 3.51 0.53 9.11
CA LEU A 63 3.20 -0.56 8.18
C LEU A 63 1.81 -0.38 7.54
N SER A 64 0.81 0.02 8.31
CA SER A 64 -0.54 0.28 7.81
C SER A 64 -0.53 1.43 6.80
N VAL A 65 0.14 2.55 7.13
CA VAL A 65 0.25 3.69 6.22
C VAL A 65 1.02 3.31 4.95
N GLY A 66 2.10 2.53 5.07
CA GLY A 66 2.85 2.00 3.94
C GLY A 66 1.99 1.17 2.99
N ALA A 67 1.15 0.28 3.52
CA ALA A 67 0.19 -0.47 2.72
C ALA A 67 -0.81 0.45 1.98
N SER A 68 -1.28 1.51 2.63
CA SER A 68 -2.15 2.50 2.01
C SER A 68 -1.47 3.30 0.89
N VAL A 69 -0.18 3.64 1.06
CA VAL A 69 0.65 4.31 0.04
C VAL A 69 0.86 3.39 -1.16
N PHE A 70 1.09 2.09 -0.93
CA PHE A 70 1.21 1.10 -2.00
C PHE A 70 -0.08 1.03 -2.84
N ASN A 71 -1.24 0.90 -2.20
CA ASN A 71 -2.53 0.89 -2.89
C ASN A 71 -2.77 2.20 -3.67
N LEU A 72 -2.43 3.34 -3.08
CA LEU A 72 -2.53 4.64 -3.75
C LEU A 72 -1.66 4.69 -5.00
N ARG A 73 -0.42 4.17 -4.93
CA ARG A 73 0.50 4.09 -6.07
C ARG A 73 -0.06 3.20 -7.19
N VAL A 74 -0.65 2.06 -6.84
CA VAL A 74 -1.32 1.15 -7.79
C VAL A 74 -2.49 1.86 -8.48
N ALA A 75 -3.34 2.56 -7.72
CA ALA A 75 -4.49 3.29 -8.27
C ALA A 75 -4.08 4.42 -9.21
N VAL A 76 -3.10 5.24 -8.79
CA VAL A 76 -2.54 6.31 -9.65
C VAL A 76 -2.02 5.74 -10.97
N ALA A 77 -1.28 4.64 -10.91
CA ALA A 77 -0.77 3.95 -12.10
C ALA A 77 -1.89 3.38 -12.98
N HIS A 78 -2.94 2.83 -12.37
CA HIS A 78 -4.12 2.31 -13.07
C HIS A 78 -4.85 3.39 -13.88
N PHE A 79 -4.97 4.60 -13.34
CA PHE A 79 -5.58 5.74 -14.04
C PHE A 79 -4.61 6.46 -15.01
N GLY A 80 -3.49 5.82 -15.36
CA GLY A 80 -2.60 6.29 -16.42
C GLY A 80 -1.58 7.35 -15.99
N TRP A 81 -1.47 7.67 -14.70
CA TRP A 81 -0.47 8.59 -14.16
C TRP A 81 0.79 7.85 -13.70
N SER A 82 1.93 8.54 -13.67
CA SER A 82 3.15 7.99 -13.09
C SER A 82 3.33 8.49 -11.65
N PRO A 83 3.15 7.64 -10.63
CA PRO A 83 3.31 8.03 -9.23
C PRO A 83 4.78 8.17 -8.83
N VAL A 84 5.14 9.32 -8.28
CA VAL A 84 6.44 9.56 -7.63
C VAL A 84 6.23 9.65 -6.13
N VAL A 85 6.70 8.63 -5.40
CA VAL A 85 6.59 8.54 -3.95
C VAL A 85 7.83 9.14 -3.28
N ARG A 86 7.64 9.97 -2.26
CA ARG A 86 8.69 10.36 -1.31
C ARG A 86 8.22 10.01 0.10
N LEU A 87 9.04 9.24 0.81
CA LEU A 87 8.80 8.87 2.21
C LEU A 87 9.44 9.91 3.12
N LEU A 88 8.76 10.25 4.22
CA LEU A 88 9.21 11.20 5.24
C LEU A 88 9.80 12.49 4.62
N PRO A 89 9.06 13.18 3.72
CA PRO A 89 9.62 14.24 2.88
C PRO A 89 9.99 15.52 3.65
N ARG A 90 9.50 15.68 4.89
CA ARG A 90 9.70 16.84 5.75
C ARG A 90 10.15 16.38 7.15
N PRO A 91 11.45 16.41 7.48
CA PRO A 91 11.95 15.98 8.79
C PRO A 91 11.34 16.73 9.98
N GLU A 92 10.92 17.99 9.78
CA GLU A 92 10.26 18.85 10.75
C GLU A 92 8.78 18.50 10.99
N ASP A 93 8.17 17.72 10.09
CA ASP A 93 6.76 17.31 10.16
C ASP A 93 6.67 15.78 10.20
N ALA A 94 6.91 15.22 11.39
CA ALA A 94 6.84 13.78 11.63
C ALA A 94 5.46 13.15 11.32
N GLY A 95 4.40 13.97 11.22
CA GLY A 95 3.08 13.49 10.83
C GLY A 95 2.93 13.24 9.33
N LEU A 96 3.78 13.82 8.48
CA LEU A 96 3.78 13.62 7.04
C LEU A 96 4.63 12.40 6.66
N LEU A 97 3.98 11.25 6.48
CA LEU A 97 4.70 10.00 6.24
C LEU A 97 5.08 9.79 4.78
N ALA A 98 4.26 10.28 3.84
CA ALA A 98 4.60 10.21 2.43
C ALA A 98 3.95 11.33 1.62
N THR A 99 4.54 11.64 0.47
CA THR A 99 3.86 12.30 -0.64
C THR A 99 3.84 11.39 -1.87
N VAL A 100 2.73 11.40 -2.60
CA VAL A 100 2.57 10.70 -3.87
C VAL A 100 2.21 11.72 -4.92
N ARG A 101 3.19 12.13 -5.72
CA ARG A 101 3.01 13.10 -6.79
C ARG A 101 2.61 12.41 -8.08
N LEU A 102 1.59 12.93 -8.75
CA LEU A 102 1.10 12.40 -10.01
C LEU A 102 1.84 13.10 -11.13
N THR A 103 2.71 12.37 -11.81
CA THR A 103 3.51 12.88 -12.93
C THR A 103 2.97 12.36 -14.25
N GLY A 104 3.30 13.06 -15.35
CA GLY A 104 2.67 12.98 -16.68
C GLY A 104 2.08 11.64 -17.11
N VAL A 105 1.06 11.72 -17.96
CA VAL A 105 0.31 10.55 -18.45
C VAL A 105 1.26 9.55 -19.11
N ARG A 106 1.28 8.31 -18.60
CA ARG A 106 2.07 7.22 -19.15
C ARG A 106 1.56 6.92 -20.56
N THR A 107 2.43 7.10 -21.56
CA THR A 107 2.20 6.67 -22.94
C THR A 107 3.12 5.48 -23.24
N GLY A 108 2.72 4.28 -22.84
CA GLY A 108 3.49 3.06 -23.09
C GLY A 108 3.19 1.94 -22.09
N PRO A 109 3.70 0.70 -22.35
CA PRO A 109 3.44 -0.46 -21.50
C PRO A 109 3.86 -0.22 -20.03
N THR A 110 3.19 -0.92 -19.12
CA THR A 110 3.25 -0.81 -17.65
C THR A 110 4.59 -1.26 -17.04
N GLY A 111 5.74 -0.88 -17.61
CA GLY A 111 7.04 -1.10 -16.98
C GLY A 111 7.16 -0.29 -15.69
N GLY A 112 7.14 -0.95 -14.54
CA GLY A 112 7.59 -0.40 -13.25
C GLY A 112 6.52 -0.15 -12.18
N HIS A 113 5.24 -0.03 -12.54
CA HIS A 113 4.17 0.13 -11.54
C HIS A 113 3.09 -0.91 -11.81
N ARG A 114 2.80 -1.72 -10.80
CA ARG A 114 1.87 -2.87 -10.84
C ARG A 114 0.41 -2.43 -10.96
N ALA A 115 0.07 -1.68 -12.00
CA ALA A 115 -1.27 -1.15 -12.28
C ALA A 115 -2.30 -2.28 -12.47
N ASP A 116 -1.83 -3.45 -12.88
CA ASP A 116 -2.56 -4.72 -12.96
C ASP A 116 -3.08 -5.22 -11.60
N LEU A 117 -2.54 -4.73 -10.48
CA LEU A 117 -3.03 -5.08 -9.13
C LEU A 117 -4.27 -4.30 -8.72
N TYR A 118 -4.70 -3.29 -9.47
CA TYR A 118 -5.84 -2.46 -9.06
C TYR A 118 -7.13 -3.25 -8.81
N PRO A 119 -7.54 -4.22 -9.67
CA PRO A 119 -8.68 -5.07 -9.37
C PRO A 119 -8.49 -5.90 -8.09
N ALA A 120 -7.27 -6.34 -7.79
CA ALA A 120 -6.97 -7.18 -6.63
C ALA A 120 -7.19 -6.44 -5.29
N ILE A 121 -7.07 -5.10 -5.27
CA ILE A 121 -7.37 -4.27 -4.09
C ILE A 121 -8.81 -4.54 -3.59
N TRP A 122 -9.76 -4.69 -4.51
CA TRP A 122 -11.18 -4.86 -4.19
C TRP A 122 -11.56 -6.30 -3.83
N HIS A 123 -10.75 -7.28 -4.24
CA HIS A 123 -10.96 -8.70 -3.91
C HIS A 123 -10.28 -9.11 -2.60
N ARG A 124 -9.25 -8.36 -2.18
CA ARG A 124 -8.47 -8.64 -0.98
C ARG A 124 -9.35 -8.55 0.27
N HIS A 125 -9.25 -9.58 1.10
CA HIS A 125 -9.82 -9.61 2.44
C HIS A 125 -8.88 -10.35 3.39
N SER A 126 -9.00 -10.10 4.69
CA SER A 126 -8.25 -10.85 5.70
C SER A 126 -9.08 -12.06 6.13
N SER A 127 -8.68 -13.25 5.69
CA SER A 127 -9.27 -14.51 6.18
C SER A 127 -8.67 -14.88 7.53
N ARG A 128 -9.54 -15.33 8.45
CA ARG A 128 -9.15 -15.96 9.73
C ARG A 128 -9.59 -17.42 9.80
N PHE A 129 -10.00 -17.97 8.66
CA PHE A 129 -10.31 -19.39 8.54
C PHE A 129 -9.02 -20.18 8.30
N PRO A 130 -8.98 -21.46 8.69
CA PRO A 130 -7.86 -22.34 8.35
C PRO A 130 -7.58 -22.34 6.84
N PHE A 131 -6.30 -22.31 6.48
CA PHE A 131 -5.85 -22.46 5.10
C PHE A 131 -5.60 -23.94 4.78
N SER A 132 -5.61 -24.29 3.50
CA SER A 132 -5.29 -25.65 3.07
C SER A 132 -3.84 -26.02 3.41
N GLU A 133 -3.60 -27.28 3.77
CA GLU A 133 -2.25 -27.83 3.95
C GLU A 133 -1.50 -28.05 2.62
N ASN A 134 -2.16 -27.85 1.47
CA ASN A 134 -1.52 -28.00 0.17
C ASN A 134 -0.41 -26.95 0.01
N PRO A 135 0.84 -27.37 -0.28
CA PRO A 135 1.93 -26.44 -0.48
C PRO A 135 1.67 -25.55 -1.70
N LEU A 136 2.06 -24.28 -1.60
CA LEU A 136 2.06 -23.39 -2.75
C LEU A 136 3.04 -23.91 -3.81
N PRO A 137 2.67 -23.85 -5.11
CA PRO A 137 3.61 -24.16 -6.17
C PRO A 137 4.87 -23.30 -6.09
N SER A 138 6.04 -23.88 -6.37
CA SER A 138 7.34 -23.21 -6.23
C SER A 138 7.44 -21.91 -7.04
N HIS A 139 6.85 -21.85 -8.23
CA HIS A 139 6.84 -20.64 -9.05
C HIS A 139 6.12 -19.47 -8.36
N VAL A 140 5.02 -19.74 -7.63
CA VAL A 140 4.31 -18.71 -6.86
C VAL A 140 5.19 -18.14 -5.75
N LEU A 141 5.94 -19.00 -5.05
CA LEU A 141 6.87 -18.56 -4.01
C LEU A 141 7.98 -17.66 -4.57
N VAL A 142 8.52 -18.02 -5.74
CA VAL A 142 9.51 -17.19 -6.45
C VAL A 142 8.90 -15.85 -6.85
N GLU A 143 7.70 -15.85 -7.44
CA GLU A 143 7.01 -14.61 -7.82
C GLU A 143 6.73 -13.69 -6.63
N LEU A 144 6.37 -14.25 -5.47
CA LEU A 144 6.18 -13.49 -4.24
C LEU A 144 7.50 -12.90 -3.71
N ALA A 145 8.59 -13.66 -3.78
CA ALA A 145 9.91 -13.19 -3.37
C ALA A 145 10.41 -12.05 -4.27
N GLU A 146 10.27 -12.20 -5.59
CA GLU A 146 10.61 -11.15 -6.57
C GLU A 146 9.73 -9.91 -6.38
N ALA A 147 8.43 -10.08 -6.11
CA ALA A 147 7.54 -8.96 -5.81
C ALA A 147 7.94 -8.22 -4.54
N ALA A 148 8.34 -8.93 -3.47
CA ALA A 148 8.88 -8.30 -2.26
C ALA A 148 10.18 -7.54 -2.55
N HIS A 149 11.10 -8.15 -3.31
CA HIS A 149 12.38 -7.54 -3.66
C HIS A 149 12.23 -6.27 -4.49
N ALA A 150 11.31 -6.27 -5.46
CA ALA A 150 10.97 -5.09 -6.26
C ALA A 150 10.46 -3.91 -5.41
N GLU A 151 9.96 -4.19 -4.19
CA GLU A 151 9.50 -3.21 -3.22
C GLU A 151 10.50 -2.95 -2.08
N GLY A 152 11.73 -3.44 -2.20
CA GLY A 152 12.79 -3.26 -1.20
C GLY A 152 12.61 -4.09 0.07
N ALA A 153 11.78 -5.15 0.02
CA ALA A 153 11.55 -6.08 1.11
C ALA A 153 12.11 -7.48 0.79
N SER A 154 12.31 -8.30 1.82
CA SER A 154 12.66 -9.71 1.68
C SER A 154 11.53 -10.58 2.19
N LEU A 155 11.21 -11.65 1.46
CA LEU A 155 10.29 -12.68 1.90
C LEU A 155 11.08 -13.81 2.57
N VAL A 156 10.71 -14.13 3.82
CA VAL A 156 11.22 -15.30 4.54
C VAL A 156 10.06 -16.26 4.73
N LEU A 157 10.23 -17.50 4.25
CA LEU A 157 9.27 -18.56 4.49
C LEU A 157 9.63 -19.24 5.82
N PRO A 158 8.70 -19.29 6.80
CA PRO A 158 8.96 -19.94 8.06
C PRO A 158 9.21 -21.44 7.86
N GLU A 159 10.08 -22.01 8.67
CA GLU A 159 10.31 -23.47 8.66
C GLU A 159 9.09 -24.19 9.26
N SER A 160 8.90 -25.47 8.89
CA SER A 160 7.75 -26.28 9.33
C SER A 160 7.54 -26.32 10.85
N ALA A 161 8.61 -26.23 11.65
CA ALA A 161 8.52 -26.17 13.11
C ALA A 161 7.87 -24.88 13.63
N GLU A 162 8.04 -23.75 12.92
CA GLU A 162 7.51 -22.43 13.28
C GLU A 162 6.02 -22.28 12.92
N THR A 163 5.50 -23.11 12.00
CA THR A 163 4.11 -23.06 11.54
C THR A 163 3.14 -23.80 12.47
N THR A 164 3.66 -24.66 13.35
CA THR A 164 2.88 -25.45 14.33
C THR A 164 2.01 -24.56 15.24
N PHE A 165 2.44 -23.32 15.54
CA PHE A 165 1.71 -22.41 16.43
C PHE A 165 0.63 -21.55 15.74
N ILE A 166 0.51 -21.61 14.41
CA ILE A 166 -0.42 -20.78 13.64
C ILE A 166 -1.72 -21.53 13.32
N CYS A 167 -1.69 -22.87 13.35
CA CYS A 167 -2.81 -23.73 12.98
C CYS A 167 -3.48 -24.48 14.16
N CYS A 168 -3.13 -24.18 15.40
CA CYS A 168 -3.80 -24.80 16.56
C CYS A 168 -4.99 -23.95 17.02
N ASP A 169 -6.18 -24.52 16.82
CA ASP A 169 -7.53 -24.26 17.38
C ASP A 169 -7.85 -22.89 18.03
#